data_AF-A0A6J7UFP7-F1
#
_entry.id   AF-A0A6J7UFP7-F1
#
_cell.length_a   1.000
_cell.length_b   1.000
_cell.length_c   1.000
_cell.angle_alpha   90.00
_cell.angle_beta   90.00
_cell.angle_gamma   90.00
#
_symmetry.space_group_name_H-M   'P 1'
#
loop_
_entity.id
_entity.type
_entity.pdbx_description
1 polymer ?
#
loop_
_entity_poly.entity_id
_entity_poly.type
_entity_poly.pdbx_seq_one_letter_code
_entity_poly.pdbx_strand_id
1 'polypeptide(L)'
;MTAFIEDAVGTSAAFGSSQGFPEDWDLEALWVSLHGIYPVGVTISELEADCGGRSGISTEYLQQTLVEDALKKYEERESSLSPEIMRELERRVVLSVLDRRWRDHLYEMDYLQEGIGLRAMAQRDPLVEYQKEGYELFAAMMEGIKEESVGLLFSAEVSVETTSEGEQIQARGISNKEENRELQYSAPGEYSAPVTKTDDVSRNSLCPCGSGKKYKRCHGDPRNR
;
A
#
# COMPACT_ATOMS: atom_id res chain seq x y z
N MET A 1 -6.57 -16.25 -2.08
CA MET A 1 -7.24 -15.00 -1.68
C MET A 1 -8.12 -15.20 -0.46
N THR A 2 -8.96 -16.23 -0.39
CA THR A 2 -9.81 -16.53 0.80
C THR A 2 -9.05 -16.49 2.12
N ALA A 3 -7.89 -17.15 2.22
CA ALA A 3 -7.05 -17.10 3.43
C ALA A 3 -6.55 -15.68 3.79
N PHE A 4 -6.31 -14.81 2.79
CA PHE A 4 -5.93 -13.42 3.05
C PHE A 4 -7.11 -12.63 3.64
N ILE A 5 -8.34 -12.92 3.18
CA ILE A 5 -9.57 -12.29 3.68
C ILE A 5 -9.84 -12.75 5.11
N GLU A 6 -9.77 -14.07 5.35
CA GLU A 6 -9.95 -14.67 6.68
C GLU A 6 -8.96 -14.07 7.69
N ASP A 7 -7.68 -14.00 7.33
CA ASP A 7 -6.65 -13.42 8.18
C ASP A 7 -6.89 -11.91 8.39
N ALA A 8 -7.04 -11.12 7.33
CA ALA A 8 -7.13 -9.65 7.46
C ALA A 8 -8.37 -9.21 8.25
N VAL A 9 -9.53 -9.80 7.95
CA VAL A 9 -10.79 -9.48 8.64
C VAL A 9 -10.79 -10.07 10.04
N GLY A 10 -10.29 -11.31 10.21
CA GLY A 10 -10.16 -11.97 11.50
C GLY A 10 -9.24 -11.21 12.46
N THR A 11 -8.07 -10.78 12.00
CA THR A 11 -7.12 -9.96 12.78
C THR A 11 -7.75 -8.61 13.16
N SER A 12 -8.44 -7.95 12.23
CA SER A 12 -9.11 -6.66 12.49
C SER A 12 -10.20 -6.80 13.57
N ALA A 13 -11.05 -7.81 13.45
CA ALA A 13 -12.09 -8.13 14.43
C ALA A 13 -11.48 -8.51 15.79
N ALA A 14 -10.45 -9.36 15.81
CA ALA A 14 -9.72 -9.74 17.02
C ALA A 14 -9.12 -8.52 17.74
N PHE A 15 -8.54 -7.58 16.98
CA PHE A 15 -7.97 -6.36 17.53
C PHE A 15 -9.05 -5.47 18.15
N GLY A 16 -10.16 -5.26 17.44
CA GLY A 16 -11.30 -4.47 17.93
C GLY A 16 -11.96 -5.05 19.19
N SER A 17 -11.89 -6.36 19.38
CA SER A 17 -12.44 -7.07 20.53
C SER A 17 -11.38 -7.53 21.56
N SER A 18 -10.13 -7.05 21.44
CA SER A 18 -9.01 -7.55 22.25
C SER A 18 -8.98 -7.00 23.68
N GLN A 19 -9.62 -5.86 23.93
CA GLN A 19 -9.57 -5.15 25.21
C GLN A 19 -10.95 -4.91 25.80
N GLY A 20 -11.07 -5.11 27.12
CA GLY A 20 -12.28 -4.80 27.86
C GLY A 20 -13.40 -5.81 27.67
N PHE A 21 -14.58 -5.43 28.12
CA PHE A 21 -15.81 -6.21 27.93
C PHE A 21 -16.48 -5.82 26.60
N PRO A 22 -17.38 -6.66 26.05
CA PRO A 22 -18.08 -6.35 24.80
C PRO A 22 -18.80 -4.99 24.78
N GLU A 23 -19.22 -4.51 25.95
CA GLU A 23 -19.85 -3.20 26.13
C GLU A 23 -18.90 -2.02 25.88
N ASP A 24 -17.60 -2.23 26.15
CA ASP A 24 -16.55 -1.22 26.02
C ASP A 24 -15.91 -1.20 24.62
N TRP A 25 -16.20 -2.19 23.76
CA TRP A 25 -15.60 -2.28 22.44
C TRP A 25 -16.02 -1.10 21.57
N ASP A 26 -15.07 -0.46 20.92
CA ASP A 26 -15.33 0.60 19.94
C ASP A 26 -15.69 -0.01 18.58
N LEU A 27 -16.95 -0.42 18.45
CA LEU A 27 -17.48 -0.96 17.21
C LEU A 27 -17.51 0.08 16.09
N GLU A 28 -17.58 1.38 16.39
CA GLU A 28 -17.54 2.41 15.35
C GLU A 28 -16.16 2.47 14.71
N ALA A 29 -15.10 2.50 15.52
CA ALA A 29 -13.72 2.47 15.04
C ALA A 29 -13.40 1.16 14.28
N LEU A 30 -13.94 0.03 14.75
CA LEU A 30 -13.81 -1.25 14.06
C LEU A 30 -14.45 -1.17 12.65
N TRP A 31 -15.67 -0.64 12.52
CA TRP A 31 -16.32 -0.52 11.20
C TRP A 31 -15.56 0.41 10.28
N VAL A 32 -15.02 1.53 10.79
CA VAL A 32 -14.19 2.43 9.97
C VAL A 32 -12.99 1.68 9.39
N SER A 33 -12.30 0.88 10.21
CA SER A 33 -11.19 0.05 9.76
C SER A 33 -11.63 -0.99 8.72
N LEU A 34 -12.74 -1.70 8.98
CA LEU A 34 -13.26 -2.75 8.09
C LEU A 34 -13.68 -2.20 6.72
N HIS A 35 -14.24 -0.99 6.64
CA HIS A 35 -14.57 -0.36 5.36
C HIS A 35 -13.35 -0.08 4.47
N GLY A 36 -12.15 0.03 5.06
CA GLY A 36 -10.90 0.11 4.32
C GLY A 36 -10.48 -1.23 3.69
N ILE A 37 -10.96 -2.34 4.25
CA ILE A 37 -10.60 -3.71 3.84
C ILE A 37 -11.63 -4.25 2.83
N TYR A 38 -12.92 -4.10 3.10
CA TYR A 38 -13.98 -4.63 2.24
C TYR A 38 -15.30 -3.85 2.42
N PRO A 39 -16.24 -3.95 1.46
CA PRO A 39 -17.54 -3.30 1.58
C PRO A 39 -18.43 -4.06 2.59
N VAL A 40 -18.33 -3.67 3.87
CA VAL A 40 -19.05 -4.28 4.99
C VAL A 40 -20.56 -4.29 4.73
N GLY A 41 -21.16 -5.48 4.75
CA GLY A 41 -22.60 -5.68 4.56
C GLY A 41 -23.39 -5.69 5.86
N VAL A 42 -22.75 -6.11 6.95
CA VAL A 42 -23.36 -6.24 8.28
C VAL A 42 -23.32 -4.92 9.05
N THR A 43 -24.45 -4.54 9.63
CA THR A 43 -24.55 -3.36 10.48
C THR A 43 -24.35 -3.71 11.96
N ILE A 44 -23.88 -2.74 12.75
CA ILE A 44 -23.72 -2.90 14.21
C ILE A 44 -25.05 -3.29 14.87
N SER A 45 -26.16 -2.69 14.43
CA SER A 45 -27.50 -2.96 14.97
C SER A 45 -27.99 -4.37 14.69
N GLU A 46 -27.61 -4.98 13.57
CA GLU A 46 -27.94 -6.39 13.27
C GLU A 46 -27.22 -7.34 14.22
N LEU A 47 -25.93 -7.08 14.50
CA LEU A 47 -25.16 -7.89 15.46
C LEU A 47 -25.69 -7.77 16.88
N GLU A 48 -26.05 -6.55 17.31
CA GLU A 48 -26.66 -6.34 18.61
C GLU A 48 -28.03 -7.05 18.71
N ALA A 49 -28.82 -7.05 17.63
CA ALA A 49 -30.10 -7.75 17.61
C ALA A 49 -29.94 -9.28 17.72
N ASP A 50 -28.97 -9.86 17.01
CA ASP A 50 -28.71 -11.30 17.01
C ASP A 50 -28.18 -11.81 18.35
N CYS A 51 -27.38 -11.00 19.06
CA CYS A 51 -26.81 -11.35 20.36
C CYS A 51 -27.66 -10.91 21.57
N GLY A 52 -28.81 -10.26 21.35
CA GLY A 52 -29.65 -9.76 22.45
C GLY A 52 -29.05 -8.55 23.18
N GLY A 53 -28.21 -7.77 22.50
CA GLY A 53 -27.53 -6.58 22.98
C GLY A 53 -26.01 -6.67 22.85
N ARG A 54 -25.34 -5.53 23.05
CA ARG A 54 -23.88 -5.39 22.92
C ARG A 54 -23.08 -6.32 23.84
N SER A 55 -23.60 -6.58 25.04
CA SER A 55 -23.00 -7.47 26.04
C SER A 55 -22.96 -8.95 25.62
N GLY A 56 -23.82 -9.35 24.68
CA GLY A 56 -23.92 -10.74 24.20
C GLY A 56 -22.94 -11.08 23.08
N ILE A 57 -22.25 -10.10 22.51
CA ILE A 57 -21.35 -10.30 21.38
C ILE A 57 -20.06 -10.94 21.91
N SER A 58 -19.77 -12.16 21.48
CA SER A 58 -18.47 -12.79 21.74
C SER A 58 -17.47 -12.44 20.64
N THR A 59 -16.18 -12.47 20.98
CA THR A 59 -15.08 -12.24 20.03
C THR A 59 -15.14 -13.24 18.88
N GLU A 60 -15.38 -14.51 19.18
CA GLU A 60 -15.44 -15.58 18.20
C GLU A 60 -16.63 -15.40 17.26
N TYR A 61 -17.80 -14.99 17.79
CA TYR A 61 -18.97 -14.73 16.98
C TYR A 61 -18.74 -13.53 16.07
N LEU A 62 -18.22 -12.41 16.60
CA LEU A 62 -17.91 -11.23 15.82
C LEU A 62 -16.93 -11.54 14.67
N GLN A 63 -15.85 -12.26 14.97
CA GLN A 63 -14.87 -12.69 13.96
C GLN A 63 -15.54 -13.55 12.88
N GLN A 64 -16.29 -14.57 13.29
CA GLN A 64 -16.94 -15.48 12.35
C GLN A 64 -17.93 -14.74 11.45
N THR A 65 -18.79 -13.89 12.02
CA THR A 65 -19.81 -13.16 11.26
C THR A 65 -19.18 -12.21 10.25
N LEU A 66 -18.12 -11.48 10.62
CA LEU A 66 -17.44 -10.55 9.72
C LEU A 66 -16.67 -11.28 8.62
N VAL A 67 -15.99 -12.38 8.94
CA VAL A 67 -15.29 -13.20 7.94
C VAL A 67 -16.29 -13.82 6.96
N GLU A 68 -17.42 -14.34 7.43
CA GLU A 68 -18.47 -14.88 6.58
C GLU A 68 -19.09 -13.80 5.66
N ASP A 69 -19.30 -12.59 6.16
CA ASP A 69 -19.76 -11.45 5.36
C ASP A 69 -18.74 -11.08 4.26
N ALA A 70 -17.46 -10.98 4.62
CA ALA A 70 -16.40 -10.68 3.66
C ALA A 70 -16.25 -11.75 2.56
N LEU A 71 -16.37 -13.03 2.92
CA LEU A 71 -16.35 -14.14 1.96
C LEU A 71 -17.56 -14.10 1.02
N LYS A 72 -18.75 -13.75 1.50
CA LYS A 72 -19.93 -13.55 0.64
C LYS A 72 -19.71 -12.40 -0.35
N LYS A 73 -19.13 -11.29 0.10
CA LYS A 73 -18.79 -10.16 -0.79
C LYS A 73 -17.74 -10.53 -1.83
N TYR A 74 -16.78 -11.38 -1.46
CA TYR A 74 -15.83 -11.92 -2.41
C TYR A 74 -16.50 -12.81 -3.46
N GLU A 75 -17.43 -13.69 -3.05
CA GLU A 75 -18.17 -14.56 -3.97
C GLU A 75 -19.09 -13.76 -4.91
N GLU A 76 -19.79 -12.74 -4.40
CA GLU A 76 -20.56 -11.78 -5.22
C GLU A 76 -19.67 -11.14 -6.30
N ARG A 77 -18.45 -10.74 -5.92
CA ARG A 77 -17.48 -10.14 -6.84
C ARG A 77 -16.93 -11.14 -7.86
N GLU A 78 -16.60 -12.37 -7.44
CA GLU A 78 -16.17 -13.45 -8.35
C GLU A 78 -17.29 -13.81 -9.33
N SER A 79 -18.56 -13.74 -8.94
CA SER A 79 -19.70 -13.97 -9.84
C SER A 79 -19.92 -12.86 -10.87
N SER A 80 -19.53 -11.62 -10.52
CA SER A 80 -19.64 -10.45 -11.41
C SER A 80 -18.54 -10.40 -12.48
N LEU A 81 -17.46 -11.15 -12.28
CA LEU A 81 -16.29 -11.22 -13.16
C LEU A 81 -16.17 -12.63 -13.75
N SER A 82 -15.42 -12.79 -14.85
CA SER A 82 -15.02 -14.13 -15.29
C SER A 82 -13.98 -14.70 -14.31
N PRO A 83 -13.99 -16.01 -14.00
CA PRO A 83 -12.98 -16.62 -13.13
C PRO A 83 -11.55 -16.34 -13.58
N GLU A 84 -11.29 -16.30 -14.89
CA GLU A 84 -9.95 -16.01 -15.43
C GLU A 84 -9.50 -14.57 -15.11
N ILE A 85 -10.41 -13.61 -15.28
CA ILE A 85 -10.16 -12.19 -14.99
C ILE A 85 -9.93 -12.00 -13.49
N MET A 86 -10.71 -12.69 -12.66
CA MET A 86 -10.58 -12.61 -11.21
C MET A 86 -9.21 -13.14 -10.73
N ARG A 87 -8.75 -14.28 -11.27
CA ARG A 87 -7.43 -14.83 -10.91
C ARG A 87 -6.28 -13.94 -11.35
N GLU A 88 -6.39 -13.30 -12.51
CA GLU A 88 -5.38 -12.35 -12.97
C GLU A 88 -5.39 -11.08 -12.12
N LEU A 89 -6.56 -10.58 -11.74
CA LEU A 89 -6.70 -9.47 -10.80
C LEU A 89 -6.05 -9.80 -9.45
N GLU A 90 -6.38 -10.95 -8.84
CA GLU A 90 -5.78 -11.41 -7.59
C GLU A 90 -4.25 -11.42 -7.67
N ARG A 91 -3.69 -12.02 -8.73
CA ARG A 91 -2.24 -12.10 -8.94
C ARG A 91 -1.63 -10.71 -9.04
N ARG A 92 -2.24 -9.81 -9.81
CA ARG A 92 -1.73 -8.47 -10.04
C ARG A 92 -1.78 -7.61 -8.78
N VAL A 93 -2.87 -7.69 -8.01
CA VAL A 93 -3.02 -7.04 -6.71
C VAL A 93 -1.91 -7.49 -5.77
N VAL A 94 -1.78 -8.79 -5.55
CA VAL A 94 -0.82 -9.34 -4.58
C VAL A 94 0.61 -8.99 -4.97
N LEU A 95 0.98 -9.12 -6.25
CA LEU A 95 2.32 -8.76 -6.72
C LEU A 95 2.62 -7.26 -6.55
N SER A 96 1.64 -6.40 -6.84
CA SER A 96 1.80 -4.96 -6.68
C SER A 96 2.01 -4.56 -5.22
N VAL A 97 1.21 -5.11 -4.31
CA VAL A 97 1.31 -4.83 -2.87
C VAL A 97 2.59 -5.42 -2.29
N LEU A 98 2.95 -6.64 -2.67
CA LEU A 98 4.17 -7.30 -2.22
C LEU A 98 5.41 -6.51 -2.62
N ASP A 99 5.53 -6.08 -3.88
CA ASP A 99 6.71 -5.31 -4.34
C ASP A 99 6.87 -3.99 -3.57
N ARG A 100 5.76 -3.27 -3.35
CA ARG A 100 5.76 -2.02 -2.59
C ARG A 100 6.18 -2.24 -1.13
N ARG A 101 5.52 -3.16 -0.43
CA ARG A 101 5.78 -3.45 1.00
C ARG A 101 7.15 -4.05 1.24
N TRP A 102 7.64 -4.89 0.33
CA TRP A 102 8.99 -5.44 0.42
C TRP A 102 10.05 -4.35 0.32
N ARG A 103 9.88 -3.39 -0.60
CA ARG A 103 10.77 -2.24 -0.72
C ARG A 103 10.77 -1.39 0.56
N ASP A 104 9.59 -1.10 1.09
CA ASP A 104 9.43 -0.37 2.36
C ASP A 104 10.17 -1.10 3.50
N HIS A 105 10.00 -2.43 3.60
CA HIS A 105 10.68 -3.24 4.60
C HIS A 105 12.20 -3.22 4.45
N LEU A 106 12.75 -3.29 3.22
CA LEU A 106 14.19 -3.17 3.02
C LEU A 106 14.74 -1.85 3.56
N TYR A 107 14.02 -0.74 3.37
CA TYR A 107 14.40 0.54 3.96
C TYR A 107 14.34 0.50 5.48
N GLU A 108 13.28 -0.06 6.07
CA GLU A 108 13.17 -0.21 7.53
C GLU A 108 14.31 -1.07 8.12
N MET A 109 14.72 -2.13 7.42
CA MET A 109 15.82 -3.00 7.81
C MET A 109 17.17 -2.28 7.75
N ASP A 110 17.40 -1.44 6.72
CA ASP A 110 18.60 -0.60 6.63
C ASP A 110 18.66 0.38 7.81
N TYR A 111 17.55 1.05 8.15
CA TYR A 111 17.47 1.94 9.32
C TYR A 111 17.70 1.20 10.64
N LEU A 112 17.11 0.02 10.79
CA LEU A 112 17.28 -0.81 11.97
C LEU A 112 18.77 -1.18 12.14
N GLN A 113 19.43 -1.58 11.06
CA GLN A 113 20.85 -1.95 11.06
C GLN A 113 21.75 -0.79 11.50
N GLU A 114 21.48 0.45 11.06
CA GLU A 114 22.22 1.64 11.49
C GLU A 114 22.04 1.93 13.00
N GLY A 115 20.83 1.70 13.54
CA GLY A 115 20.48 1.99 14.94
C GLY A 115 21.02 0.98 15.97
N ILE A 116 21.34 -0.24 15.56
CA ILE A 116 21.77 -1.32 16.47
C ILE A 116 23.13 -1.06 17.11
N GLY A 117 24.00 -0.27 16.47
CA GLY A 117 25.30 0.11 17.02
C GLY A 117 25.20 0.82 18.37
N LEU A 118 24.12 1.58 18.60
CA LEU A 118 23.87 2.27 19.87
C LEU A 118 23.35 1.33 20.97
N ARG A 119 22.70 0.22 20.62
CA ARG A 119 22.13 -0.75 21.57
C ARG A 119 23.15 -1.73 22.12
N ALA A 120 24.26 -1.95 21.42
CA ALA A 120 25.42 -2.67 21.94
C ALA A 120 25.93 -2.09 23.28
N MET A 121 25.69 -0.80 23.53
CA MET A 121 26.05 -0.12 24.78
C MET A 121 25.18 -0.55 25.97
N ALA A 122 24.00 -1.15 25.73
CA ALA A 122 23.07 -1.59 26.76
C ALA A 122 23.31 -3.04 27.25
N GLN A 123 24.48 -3.64 26.96
CA GLN A 123 24.85 -5.01 27.34
C GLN A 123 23.92 -6.11 26.78
N ARG A 124 23.06 -5.79 25.81
CA ARG A 124 22.30 -6.78 25.04
C ARG A 124 23.08 -7.16 23.80
N ASP A 125 22.93 -8.41 23.37
CA ASP A 125 23.55 -8.89 22.13
C ASP A 125 22.91 -8.18 20.92
N PRO A 126 23.67 -7.36 20.18
CA PRO A 126 23.14 -6.60 19.04
C PRO A 126 22.50 -7.49 17.97
N LEU A 127 23.03 -8.70 17.77
CA LEU A 127 22.53 -9.63 16.77
C LEU A 127 21.15 -10.18 17.15
N VAL A 128 20.94 -10.47 18.44
CA VAL A 128 19.67 -11.00 18.94
C VAL A 128 18.57 -9.94 18.85
N GLU A 129 18.87 -8.69 19.22
CA GLU A 129 17.92 -7.58 19.11
C GLU A 129 17.56 -7.30 17.65
N TYR A 130 18.55 -7.34 16.73
CA TYR A 130 18.29 -7.21 15.29
C TYR A 130 17.34 -8.29 14.77
N GLN A 131 17.59 -9.55 15.12
CA GLN A 131 16.75 -10.67 14.66
C GLN A 131 15.33 -10.55 15.20
N LYS A 132 15.19 -10.17 16.47
CA LYS A 132 13.89 -10.03 17.12
C LYS A 132 13.09 -8.88 16.49
N GLU A 133 13.65 -7.68 16.42
CA GLU A 133 12.96 -6.53 15.84
C GLU A 133 12.75 -6.68 14.34
N GLY A 134 13.73 -7.25 13.63
CA GLY A 134 13.59 -7.55 12.20
C GLY A 134 12.45 -8.54 11.92
N TYR A 135 12.27 -9.55 12.79
CA TYR A 135 11.13 -10.46 12.67
C TYR A 135 9.80 -9.76 12.98
N GLU A 136 9.74 -8.89 13.99
CA GLU A 136 8.54 -8.11 14.31
C GLU A 136 8.13 -7.21 13.13
N LEU A 137 9.09 -6.52 12.50
CA LEU A 137 8.86 -5.74 11.28
C LEU A 137 8.40 -6.60 10.10
N PHE A 138 9.02 -7.77 9.90
CA PHE A 138 8.61 -8.71 8.87
C PHE A 138 7.19 -9.22 9.07
N ALA A 139 6.82 -9.59 10.30
CA ALA A 139 5.47 -10.05 10.62
C ALA A 139 4.43 -8.94 10.38
N ALA A 140 4.73 -7.70 10.79
CA ALA A 140 3.89 -6.54 10.54
C ALA A 140 3.75 -6.25 9.03
N MET A 141 4.83 -6.34 8.27
CA MET A 141 4.81 -6.22 6.80
C MET A 141 3.90 -7.27 6.18
N MET A 142 4.03 -8.55 6.59
CA MET A 142 3.22 -9.64 6.07
C MET A 142 1.72 -9.43 6.35
N GLU A 143 1.36 -8.95 7.53
CA GLU A 143 -0.03 -8.63 7.84
C GLU A 143 -0.54 -7.45 7.00
N GLY A 144 0.27 -6.39 6.87
CA GLY A 144 -0.05 -5.26 6.00
C GLY A 144 -0.21 -5.64 4.53
N ILE A 145 0.55 -6.63 4.03
CA ILE A 145 0.37 -7.17 2.67
C ILE A 145 -1.00 -7.82 2.52
N LYS A 146 -1.45 -8.61 3.50
CA LYS A 146 -2.76 -9.27 3.43
C LYS A 146 -3.88 -8.25 3.42
N GLU A 147 -3.88 -7.34 4.40
CA GLU A 147 -4.92 -6.32 4.58
C GLU A 147 -5.04 -5.43 3.34
N GLU A 148 -3.92 -4.90 2.86
CA GLU A 148 -3.91 -4.01 1.69
C GLU A 148 -4.26 -4.75 0.39
N SER A 149 -3.84 -6.01 0.24
CA SER A 149 -4.24 -6.82 -0.91
C SER A 149 -5.75 -6.99 -0.95
N VAL A 150 -6.40 -7.27 0.19
CA VAL A 150 -7.85 -7.42 0.27
C VAL A 150 -8.55 -6.08 -0.03
N GLY A 151 -8.10 -4.98 0.59
CA GLY A 151 -8.64 -3.64 0.33
C GLY A 151 -8.52 -3.21 -1.14
N LEU A 152 -7.35 -3.45 -1.75
CA LEU A 152 -7.13 -3.13 -3.16
C LEU A 152 -7.97 -4.01 -4.09
N LEU A 153 -8.12 -5.30 -3.76
CA LEU A 153 -8.96 -6.21 -4.54
C LEU A 153 -10.41 -5.73 -4.63
N PHE A 154 -10.97 -5.27 -3.51
CA PHE A 154 -12.36 -4.78 -3.45
C PHE A 154 -12.54 -3.38 -4.05
N SER A 155 -11.54 -2.50 -3.93
CA SER A 155 -11.61 -1.13 -4.46
C SER A 155 -11.23 -1.01 -5.95
N ALA A 156 -10.51 -1.99 -6.51
CA ALA A 156 -10.06 -1.93 -7.89
C ALA A 156 -11.24 -1.91 -8.88
N GLU A 157 -11.23 -0.94 -9.81
CA GLU A 157 -12.14 -0.95 -10.95
C GLU A 157 -11.52 -1.76 -12.09
N VAL A 158 -12.22 -2.83 -12.50
CA VAL A 158 -11.77 -3.70 -13.59
C VAL A 158 -12.33 -3.19 -14.91
N SER A 159 -11.46 -2.67 -15.77
CA SER A 159 -11.78 -2.37 -17.17
C SER A 159 -11.09 -3.38 -18.08
N VAL A 160 -11.88 -4.13 -18.85
CA VAL A 160 -11.37 -5.05 -19.88
C VAL A 160 -11.16 -4.25 -21.16
N GLU A 161 -9.92 -3.92 -21.48
CA GLU A 161 -9.57 -3.33 -22.78
C GLU A 161 -9.03 -4.44 -23.69
N THR A 162 -9.75 -4.75 -24.77
CA THR A 162 -9.30 -5.67 -25.81
C THR A 162 -8.31 -4.96 -26.73
N THR A 163 -7.02 -5.05 -26.40
CA THR A 163 -5.94 -4.58 -27.27
C THR A 163 -5.64 -5.56 -28.41
N SER A 164 -5.14 -5.05 -29.53
CA SER A 164 -4.83 -5.83 -30.74
C SER A 164 -3.74 -6.91 -30.58
N GLU A 165 -3.06 -6.97 -29.42
CA GLU A 165 -2.00 -7.93 -29.09
C GLU A 165 -2.41 -8.95 -27.99
N GLY A 166 -3.69 -9.00 -27.62
CA GLY A 166 -4.24 -9.90 -26.59
C GLY A 166 -5.13 -9.15 -25.59
N GLU A 167 -5.89 -9.91 -24.78
CA GLU A 167 -6.68 -9.37 -23.66
C GLU A 167 -5.73 -8.89 -22.54
N GLN A 168 -5.52 -7.57 -22.44
CA GLN A 168 -4.83 -6.96 -21.30
C GLN A 168 -5.87 -6.45 -20.30
N ILE A 169 -5.88 -7.04 -19.12
CA ILE A 169 -6.71 -6.56 -18.01
C ILE A 169 -6.02 -5.34 -17.40
N GLN A 170 -6.62 -4.16 -17.60
CA GLN A 170 -6.23 -2.94 -16.91
C GLN A 170 -7.14 -2.76 -15.69
N ALA A 171 -6.59 -3.00 -14.50
CA ALA A 171 -7.23 -2.61 -13.25
C ALA A 171 -6.82 -1.17 -12.91
N ARG A 172 -7.79 -0.24 -12.98
CA ARG A 172 -7.57 1.14 -12.53
C ARG A 172 -7.36 1.13 -11.02
N GLY A 173 -6.24 1.70 -10.56
CA GLY A 173 -5.81 1.70 -9.16
C GLY A 173 -4.60 0.80 -8.84
N ILE A 174 -4.25 -0.15 -9.72
CA ILE A 174 -3.11 -1.08 -9.55
C ILE A 174 -1.95 -0.74 -10.51
N SER A 175 -2.01 0.43 -11.15
CA SER A 175 -0.86 0.90 -11.93
C SER A 175 0.13 1.56 -10.99
N ASN A 176 1.33 1.00 -10.93
CA ASN A 176 2.53 1.68 -10.43
C ASN A 176 2.79 2.90 -11.32
N LYS A 177 2.01 3.96 -11.14
CA LYS A 177 2.26 5.28 -11.72
C LYS A 177 3.32 6.02 -10.89
N GLU A 178 4.31 5.27 -10.43
CA GLU A 178 5.56 5.72 -9.83
C GLU A 178 6.74 5.36 -10.73
N GLU A 179 6.51 5.26 -12.05
CA GLU A 179 7.61 5.42 -13.00
C GLU A 179 8.16 6.84 -12.85
N ASN A 180 9.24 6.93 -12.07
CA ASN A 180 10.24 7.97 -12.15
C ASN A 180 9.78 9.38 -11.72
N ARG A 181 9.14 9.47 -10.55
CA ARG A 181 9.19 10.74 -9.80
C ARG A 181 10.59 10.83 -9.20
N GLU A 182 11.58 11.27 -10.00
CA GLU A 182 12.92 11.59 -9.54
C GLU A 182 12.81 12.39 -8.23
N LEU A 183 13.12 11.74 -7.12
CA LEU A 183 13.08 12.35 -5.80
C LEU A 183 14.19 13.40 -5.76
N GLN A 184 13.82 14.66 -5.98
CA GLN A 184 14.72 15.79 -5.87
C GLN A 184 15.08 16.00 -4.39
N TYR A 185 16.27 15.53 -4.01
CA TYR A 185 16.86 15.80 -2.70
C TYR A 185 17.26 17.28 -2.65
N SER A 186 16.45 18.11 -2.00
CA SER A 186 16.83 19.50 -1.73
C SER A 186 17.70 19.54 -0.48
N ALA A 187 19.02 19.48 -0.66
CA ALA A 187 19.96 19.84 0.40
C ALA A 187 19.82 21.34 0.74
N PRO A 188 19.83 21.76 2.02
CA PRO A 188 19.70 23.16 2.36
C PRO A 188 21.05 23.87 2.16
N GLY A 189 21.11 24.73 1.13
CA GLY A 189 22.19 25.69 0.97
C GLY A 189 22.99 25.52 -0.32
N GLU A 190 22.42 25.98 -1.43
CA GLU A 190 23.09 26.79 -2.46
C GLU A 190 22.07 27.09 -3.55
N TYR A 191 21.98 28.36 -3.98
CA TYR A 191 21.09 28.81 -5.04
C TYR A 191 21.52 28.17 -6.37
N SER A 192 21.02 26.97 -6.62
CA SER A 192 21.12 26.30 -7.90
C SER A 192 19.87 26.67 -8.70
N ALA A 193 20.00 27.64 -9.60
CA ALA A 193 18.99 27.85 -10.62
C ALA A 193 18.74 26.51 -11.36
N PRO A 194 17.49 26.17 -11.70
CA PRO A 194 17.18 24.88 -12.29
C PRO A 194 17.93 24.73 -13.62
N VAL A 195 18.93 23.84 -13.63
CA VAL A 195 19.53 23.34 -14.86
C VAL A 195 18.54 22.34 -15.42
N THR A 196 17.57 22.83 -16.19
CA THR A 196 16.84 21.98 -17.13
C THR A 196 17.88 21.32 -18.03
N LYS A 197 18.07 20.00 -17.90
CA LYS A 197 18.71 19.18 -18.93
C LYS A 197 17.95 19.43 -20.22
N THR A 198 18.53 20.22 -21.10
CA THR A 198 17.96 20.43 -22.42
C THR A 198 18.55 19.38 -23.34
N ASP A 199 17.86 18.25 -23.44
CA ASP A 199 17.96 17.40 -24.63
C ASP A 199 17.61 18.28 -25.85
N ASP A 200 18.55 18.31 -26.80
CA ASP A 200 18.47 18.88 -28.17
C ASP A 200 18.01 20.33 -28.38
N VAL A 201 18.73 21.30 -27.81
CA VAL A 201 18.62 22.72 -28.23
C VAL A 201 19.46 22.96 -29.49
N SER A 202 18.79 23.09 -30.63
CA SER A 202 19.40 23.43 -31.92
C SER A 202 20.30 24.68 -31.85
N ARG A 203 21.48 24.65 -32.46
CA ARG A 203 22.48 25.75 -32.44
C ARG A 203 21.96 27.15 -32.77
N ASN A 204 20.89 27.26 -33.56
CA ASN A 204 20.30 28.53 -33.99
C ASN A 204 19.03 28.95 -33.21
N SER A 205 18.50 28.12 -32.30
CA SER A 205 17.31 28.47 -31.50
C SER A 205 17.63 29.51 -30.42
N LEU A 206 16.59 30.09 -29.83
CA LEU A 206 16.74 31.00 -28.69
C LEU A 206 17.32 30.26 -27.49
N CYS A 207 18.25 30.90 -26.78
CA CYS A 207 18.93 30.28 -25.66
C CYS A 207 17.97 30.13 -24.46
N PRO A 208 17.89 28.93 -23.83
CA PRO A 208 16.95 28.65 -22.73
C PRO A 208 17.23 29.44 -21.45
N CYS A 209 18.37 30.13 -21.34
CA CYS A 209 18.67 31.04 -20.22
C CYS A 209 17.86 32.34 -20.23
N GLY A 210 16.95 32.54 -21.20
CA GLY A 210 16.12 33.75 -21.28
C GLY A 210 16.84 35.00 -21.80
N SER A 211 18.08 34.88 -22.28
CA SER A 211 18.90 36.04 -22.72
C SER A 211 18.44 36.72 -24.02
N GLY A 212 17.44 36.18 -24.72
CA GLY A 212 16.99 36.66 -26.04
C GLY A 212 18.01 36.45 -27.18
N LYS A 213 19.18 35.85 -26.90
CA LYS A 213 20.23 35.57 -27.89
C LYS A 213 20.10 34.14 -28.43
N LYS A 214 20.59 33.90 -29.65
CA LYS A 214 20.70 32.53 -30.22
C LYS A 214 21.67 31.69 -29.40
N TYR A 215 21.40 30.38 -29.26
CA TYR A 215 22.19 29.44 -28.44
C TYR A 215 23.69 29.50 -28.76
N LYS A 216 24.07 29.48 -30.05
CA LYS A 216 25.49 29.59 -30.49
C LYS A 216 26.21 30.92 -30.16
N ARG A 217 25.49 31.93 -29.68
CA ARG A 217 26.04 33.26 -29.26
C ARG A 217 25.87 33.48 -27.75
N CYS A 218 25.57 32.42 -27.01
CA CYS A 218 25.38 32.42 -25.56
C CYS A 218 26.05 31.17 -24.98
N HIS A 219 25.28 30.20 -24.47
CA HIS A 219 25.83 28.98 -23.85
C HIS A 219 26.44 27.98 -24.85
N GLY A 220 26.14 28.11 -26.15
CA GLY A 220 26.75 27.32 -27.22
C GLY A 220 27.88 28.01 -27.97
N ASP A 221 28.40 29.15 -27.46
CA ASP A 221 29.50 29.89 -28.09
C ASP A 221 30.85 29.20 -27.76
N PRO A 222 31.66 28.81 -28.76
CA PRO A 222 32.96 28.17 -28.53
C PRO A 222 33.98 29.05 -27.81
N ARG A 223 33.72 30.35 -27.61
CA ARG A 223 34.58 31.26 -26.84
C ARG A 223 34.31 31.24 -25.33
N ASN A 224 33.17 30.69 -24.90
CA ASN A 224 32.77 30.60 -23.49
C ASN A 224 32.98 29.19 -22.90
N ARG A 225 33.81 28.37 -23.55
CA ARG A 225 34.12 26.99 -23.15
C ARG A 225 35.57 26.89 -22.69
#